data_AF-A0A507R705-F1
#
_entry.id   AF-A0A507R705-F1
#
_cell.length_a   1.000
_cell.length_b   1.000
_cell.length_c   1.000
_cell.angle_alpha   90.00
_cell.angle_beta   90.00
_cell.angle_gamma   90.00
#
_symmetry.space_group_name_H-M   'P 1'
#
loop_
_entity.id
_entity.type
_entity.pdbx_description
1 polymer ?
#
loop_
_entity_poly.entity_id
_entity_poly.type
_entity_poly.pdbx_seq_one_letter_code
_entity_poly.pdbx_strand_id
1 'polypeptide(L)'
;MDLTRISISHDDIQHLRLINVNKNKKSNSPSDTDRHQRLEKLKTAPLFLAHACMAIENHGSSTSCTFPQYGLPGLQVHEDPHTVDHRKLMYANVSMPWSAFICESQGSGKSHTLSCLLENALIASSPAGNVSSPLAGMVVHHDKFTSFSGMLCEAAYLCSSNIPVRVLVSPTNYAAMKEAYENLP
;
A
#
# COMPACT_ATOMS: atom_id res chain seq x y z
N MET A 1 -5.79 27.57 -6.20
CA MET A 1 -5.07 27.64 -4.90
C MET A 1 -3.60 27.57 -5.23
N ASP A 2 -2.84 28.57 -4.80
CA ASP A 2 -1.46 28.83 -5.23
C ASP A 2 -0.51 27.72 -4.74
N LEU A 3 0.07 26.96 -5.68
CA LEU A 3 0.97 25.83 -5.44
C LEU A 3 2.46 26.25 -5.40
N THR A 4 2.75 27.55 -5.43
CA THR A 4 4.14 28.00 -5.46
C THR A 4 4.72 28.11 -4.05
N ARG A 5 5.69 27.23 -3.79
CA ARG A 5 6.60 27.14 -2.61
C ARG A 5 6.09 26.36 -1.41
N ILE A 6 6.07 25.03 -1.55
CA ILE A 6 6.07 24.13 -0.39
C ILE A 6 7.52 23.93 0.06
N SER A 7 7.86 24.44 1.24
CA SER A 7 9.15 24.18 1.90
C SER A 7 9.26 22.70 2.26
N ILE A 8 10.31 22.04 1.78
CA ILE A 8 10.66 20.66 2.16
C ILE A 8 10.99 20.65 3.66
N SER A 9 10.35 19.77 4.43
CA SER A 9 10.56 19.69 5.89
C SER A 9 11.97 19.19 6.21
N HIS A 10 12.49 19.50 7.40
CA HIS A 10 13.77 18.99 7.88
C HIS A 10 13.79 17.44 7.87
N ASP A 11 12.67 16.81 8.22
CA ASP A 11 12.54 15.35 8.27
C ASP A 11 12.60 14.73 6.86
N ASP A 12 11.98 15.36 5.87
CA ASP A 12 12.02 14.92 4.47
C ASP A 12 13.49 14.89 3.96
N ILE A 13 14.28 15.91 4.34
CA ILE A 13 15.71 15.98 4.02
C ILE A 13 16.49 14.85 4.71
N GLN A 14 16.16 14.51 5.95
CA GLN A 14 16.80 13.40 6.67
C GLN A 14 16.44 12.04 6.06
N HIS A 15 15.19 11.81 5.68
CA HIS A 15 14.79 10.59 4.99
C HIS A 15 15.44 10.45 3.61
N LEU A 16 15.53 11.54 2.84
CA LEU A 16 16.27 11.56 1.58
C LEU A 16 17.79 11.33 1.77
N ARG A 17 18.35 11.63 2.96
CA ARG A 17 19.74 11.27 3.30
C ARG A 17 19.94 9.78 3.52
N LEU A 18 18.92 9.04 3.98
CA LEU A 18 18.98 7.57 4.12
C LEU A 18 19.02 6.87 2.76
N ILE A 19 18.43 7.47 1.72
CA ILE A 19 18.60 7.02 0.33
C ILE A 19 20.05 7.29 -0.16
N ASN A 20 20.74 8.25 0.47
CA ASN A 20 22.10 8.69 0.16
C ASN A 20 23.21 8.01 0.97
N VAL A 21 23.01 6.77 1.43
CA VAL A 21 24.02 6.00 2.21
C VAL A 21 25.40 5.89 1.52
N ASN A 22 25.56 6.30 0.26
CA ASN A 22 26.85 6.34 -0.42
C ASN A 22 27.50 7.74 -0.57
N LYS A 23 27.39 8.62 0.43
CA LYS A 23 28.16 9.88 0.47
C LYS A 23 29.51 9.73 1.18
N ASN A 24 30.44 9.07 0.51
CA ASN A 24 31.88 9.31 0.70
C ASN A 24 32.50 10.03 -0.52
N LYS A 25 31.73 10.91 -1.18
CA LYS A 25 32.27 11.87 -2.15
C LYS A 25 31.83 13.28 -1.82
N LYS A 26 32.82 14.11 -1.46
CA LYS A 26 32.72 15.56 -1.30
C LYS A 26 32.12 16.19 -2.57
N SER A 27 31.24 17.16 -2.35
CA SER A 27 30.85 18.26 -3.24
C SER A 27 30.88 17.97 -4.74
N ASN A 28 29.72 17.62 -5.30
CA ASN A 28 29.26 18.08 -6.61
C ASN A 28 27.72 17.91 -6.63
N SER A 29 27.03 18.78 -7.37
CA SER A 29 25.62 18.57 -7.71
C SER A 29 25.41 17.12 -8.17
N PRO A 30 24.32 16.45 -7.77
CA PRO A 30 24.09 15.07 -8.17
C PRO A 30 24.13 14.98 -9.70
N SER A 31 24.98 14.10 -10.23
CA SER A 31 25.04 13.85 -11.67
C SER A 31 23.67 13.37 -12.16
N ASP A 32 23.32 13.63 -13.42
CA ASP A 32 22.04 13.19 -13.98
C ASP A 32 21.86 11.66 -13.88
N THR A 33 22.95 10.91 -13.89
CA THR A 33 22.97 9.45 -13.64
C THR A 33 22.51 9.10 -12.22
N ASP A 34 22.94 9.83 -11.19
CA ASP A 34 22.55 9.58 -9.79
C ASP A 34 21.07 9.93 -9.56
N ARG A 35 20.57 10.99 -10.23
CA ARG A 35 19.14 11.33 -10.22
C ARG A 35 18.29 10.27 -10.88
N HIS A 36 18.70 9.79 -12.05
CA HIS A 36 17.99 8.73 -12.76
C HIS A 36 17.92 7.45 -11.91
N GLN A 37 19.03 7.05 -11.29
CA GLN A 37 19.07 5.87 -10.42
C GLN A 37 18.13 6.00 -9.20
N ARG A 38 18.01 7.19 -8.59
CA ARG A 38 17.07 7.43 -7.48
C ARG A 38 15.62 7.37 -7.94
N LEU A 39 15.31 7.90 -9.12
CA LEU A 39 13.98 7.86 -9.70
C LEU A 39 13.55 6.41 -9.97
N GLU A 40 14.43 5.61 -10.55
CA GLU A 40 14.15 4.19 -10.79
C GLU A 40 13.93 3.43 -9.47
N LYS A 41 14.72 3.71 -8.43
CA LYS A 41 14.50 3.13 -7.10
C LYS A 41 13.12 3.49 -6.54
N LEU A 42 12.70 4.76 -6.63
CA LEU A 42 11.39 5.16 -6.12
C LEU A 42 10.26 4.52 -6.91
N LYS A 43 10.36 4.46 -8.25
CA LYS A 43 9.37 3.77 -9.10
C LYS A 43 9.15 2.32 -8.70
N THR A 44 10.20 1.64 -8.22
CA THR A 44 10.14 0.25 -7.74
C THR A 44 9.83 0.10 -6.25
N ALA A 45 9.73 1.21 -5.50
CA ALA A 45 9.51 1.14 -4.06
C ALA A 45 8.13 0.53 -3.76
N PRO A 46 8.04 -0.45 -2.84
CA PRO A 46 6.77 -1.09 -2.49
C PRO A 46 5.83 -0.11 -1.76
N LEU A 47 6.39 0.76 -0.93
CA LEU A 47 5.69 1.80 -0.18
C LEU A 47 6.37 3.15 -0.42
N PHE A 48 5.58 4.21 -0.51
CA PHE A 48 6.09 5.58 -0.65
C PHE A 48 5.17 6.59 0.05
N LEU A 49 5.76 7.71 0.49
CA LEU A 49 5.02 8.82 1.09
C LEU A 49 4.64 9.84 0.02
N ALA A 50 3.51 10.52 0.22
CA ALA A 50 3.02 11.54 -0.71
C ALA A 50 4.07 12.63 -1.01
N HIS A 51 4.79 13.10 0.01
CA HIS A 51 5.82 14.13 -0.17
C HIS A 51 7.00 13.66 -1.05
N ALA A 52 7.32 12.36 -1.03
CA ALA A 52 8.37 11.81 -1.88
C ALA A 52 7.99 11.89 -3.36
N CYS A 53 6.70 11.67 -3.68
CA CYS A 53 6.18 11.86 -5.04
C CYS A 53 6.20 13.34 -5.45
N MET A 54 5.69 14.23 -4.59
CA MET A 54 5.67 15.67 -4.87
C MET A 54 7.07 16.23 -5.11
N ALA A 55 8.08 15.76 -4.36
CA ALA A 55 9.46 16.18 -4.55
C ALA A 55 10.02 15.79 -5.93
N ILE A 56 9.58 14.65 -6.48
CA ILE A 56 10.00 14.22 -7.82
C ILE A 56 9.31 15.03 -8.91
N GLU A 57 8.01 15.25 -8.79
CA GLU A 57 7.23 16.03 -9.76
C GLU A 57 7.76 17.47 -9.87
N ASN A 58 8.13 18.09 -8.75
CA ASN A 58 8.69 19.44 -8.72
C ASN A 58 10.12 19.55 -9.30
N HIS A 59 10.81 18.42 -9.54
CA HIS A 59 12.19 18.39 -10.01
C HIS A 59 12.37 17.73 -11.40
N GLY A 60 11.30 17.24 -12.03
CA GLY A 60 11.33 16.56 -13.33
C GLY A 60 10.62 17.34 -14.46
N SER A 61 11.24 17.37 -15.65
CA SER A 61 10.67 17.96 -16.88
C SER A 61 9.72 17.01 -17.64
N SER A 62 9.38 15.84 -17.09
CA SER A 62 8.62 14.79 -17.75
C SER A 62 7.26 14.55 -17.08
N THR A 63 6.19 14.84 -17.82
CA THR A 63 4.77 14.76 -17.45
C THR A 63 4.19 13.34 -17.35
N SER A 64 4.99 12.32 -17.03
CA SER A 64 4.51 10.94 -16.89
C SER A 64 4.29 10.60 -15.42
N CYS A 65 3.08 10.17 -15.08
CA CYS A 65 2.69 9.69 -13.75
C CYS A 65 3.72 8.69 -13.20
N THR A 66 4.42 9.05 -12.12
CA THR A 66 5.54 8.27 -11.55
C THR A 66 5.08 6.88 -11.06
N PHE A 67 3.79 6.72 -10.76
CA PHE A 67 3.18 5.46 -10.31
C PHE A 67 1.84 5.25 -11.02
N PRO A 68 1.77 4.39 -12.05
CA PRO A 68 0.54 4.23 -12.81
C PRO A 68 -0.60 3.68 -11.95
N GLN A 69 -0.28 2.88 -10.92
CA GLN A 69 -1.22 2.29 -9.99
C GLN A 69 -0.70 2.26 -8.55
N TYR A 70 -1.48 2.79 -7.62
CA TYR A 70 -1.18 2.84 -6.19
C TYR A 70 -2.46 2.89 -5.35
N GLY A 71 -2.37 2.50 -4.09
CA GLY A 71 -3.46 2.65 -3.12
C GLY A 71 -2.96 3.11 -1.76
N LEU A 72 -3.84 3.63 -0.91
CA LEU A 72 -3.55 4.27 0.37
C LEU A 72 -3.85 3.28 1.52
N PRO A 73 -2.86 2.47 1.96
CA PRO A 73 -3.03 1.61 3.13
C PRO A 73 -3.05 2.37 4.46
N GLY A 74 -2.54 3.61 4.52
CA GLY A 74 -2.53 4.35 5.78
C GLY A 74 -1.82 5.70 5.75
N LEU A 75 -1.61 6.24 6.96
CA LEU A 75 -1.02 7.54 7.21
C LEU A 75 0.07 7.40 8.27
N GLN A 76 1.20 8.09 8.10
CA GLN A 76 2.21 8.20 9.16
C GLN A 76 1.69 9.12 10.27
N VAL A 77 1.41 8.55 11.43
CA VAL A 77 0.89 9.26 12.61
C VAL A 77 2.03 9.99 13.33
N HIS A 78 1.76 11.21 13.81
CA HIS A 78 2.64 11.96 14.72
C HIS A 78 1.88 12.28 16.02
N GLU A 79 2.56 12.92 16.98
CA GLU A 79 2.08 13.10 18.36
C GLU A 79 0.69 13.77 18.49
N ASP A 80 0.26 14.54 17.49
CA ASP A 80 -1.10 15.10 17.42
C ASP A 80 -1.98 14.32 16.42
N PRO A 81 -2.91 13.46 16.91
CA PRO A 81 -3.80 12.66 16.06
C PRO A 81 -4.88 13.49 15.35
N HIS A 82 -5.04 14.77 15.66
CA HIS A 82 -6.08 15.62 15.07
C HIS A 82 -5.63 16.39 13.81
N THR A 83 -4.33 16.37 13.47
CA THR A 83 -3.81 17.04 12.28
C THR A 83 -3.43 16.04 11.19
N VAL A 84 -4.27 15.97 10.14
CA VAL A 84 -3.98 15.16 8.95
C VAL A 84 -3.04 15.95 8.03
N ASP A 85 -1.75 15.61 8.05
CA ASP A 85 -0.80 16.11 7.06
C ASP A 85 -0.84 15.22 5.81
N HIS A 86 -1.41 15.72 4.72
CA HIS A 86 -1.49 14.99 3.45
C HIS A 86 -0.11 14.55 2.92
N ARG A 87 0.98 15.22 3.32
CA ARG A 87 2.35 14.83 2.96
C ARG A 87 2.80 13.51 3.58
N LYS A 88 2.11 13.06 4.63
CA LYS A 88 2.39 11.85 5.39
C LYS A 88 1.55 10.64 4.96
N LEU A 89 0.68 10.80 3.96
CA LEU A 89 -0.07 9.68 3.39
C LEU A 89 0.91 8.66 2.81
N MET A 90 0.75 7.40 3.20
CA MET A 90 1.59 6.30 2.78
C MET A 90 0.84 5.47 1.75
N TYR A 91 1.38 5.39 0.55
CA TYR A 91 0.83 4.64 -0.55
C TYR A 91 1.58 3.34 -0.77
N ALA A 92 0.84 2.29 -1.15
CA ALA A 92 1.35 1.05 -1.67
C ALA A 92 1.40 1.10 -3.20
N ASN A 93 2.54 0.72 -3.76
CA ASN A 93 2.77 0.68 -5.20
C ASN A 93 2.24 -0.63 -5.78
N VAL A 94 1.08 -0.59 -6.43
CA VAL A 94 0.44 -1.78 -7.00
C VAL A 94 1.00 -2.10 -8.40
N SER A 95 1.81 -1.20 -8.96
CA SER A 95 2.39 -1.34 -10.29
C SER A 95 3.64 -2.22 -10.32
N MET A 96 4.23 -2.50 -9.15
CA MET A 96 5.51 -3.19 -9.05
C MET A 96 5.37 -4.45 -8.21
N PRO A 97 6.12 -5.52 -8.54
CA PRO A 97 6.10 -6.73 -7.74
C PRO A 97 6.83 -6.50 -6.41
N TRP A 98 6.15 -6.79 -5.30
CA TRP A 98 6.75 -6.84 -3.98
C TRP A 98 6.02 -7.83 -3.08
N SER A 99 6.61 -8.10 -1.91
CA SER A 99 6.05 -8.99 -0.90
C SER A 99 6.18 -8.34 0.47
N ALA A 100 5.26 -8.66 1.36
CA ALA A 100 5.29 -8.20 2.74
C ALA A 100 4.95 -9.34 3.70
N PHE A 101 5.52 -9.25 4.90
CA PHE A 101 5.19 -10.08 6.04
C PHE A 101 4.52 -9.21 7.09
N ILE A 102 3.32 -9.59 7.53
CA ILE A 102 2.55 -8.85 8.53
C ILE A 102 2.57 -9.66 9.83
N CYS A 103 3.36 -9.22 10.80
CA CYS A 103 3.59 -9.90 12.07
C CYS A 103 3.28 -8.95 13.22
N GLU A 104 2.33 -9.31 14.08
CA GLU A 104 1.88 -8.49 15.21
C GLU A 104 1.15 -9.37 16.24
N SER A 105 0.92 -8.85 17.44
CA SER A 105 0.07 -9.49 18.45
C SER A 105 -1.37 -9.70 17.97
N GLN A 106 -2.10 -10.63 18.58
CA GLN A 106 -3.52 -10.83 18.28
C GLN A 106 -4.31 -9.54 18.54
N GLY A 107 -5.23 -9.18 17.64
CA GLY A 107 -6.03 -7.96 17.76
C GLY A 107 -5.38 -6.67 17.23
N SER A 108 -4.12 -6.70 16.81
CA SER A 108 -3.41 -5.51 16.27
C SER A 108 -3.81 -5.10 14.84
N GLY A 109 -4.82 -5.73 14.23
CA GLY A 109 -5.29 -5.36 12.90
C GLY A 109 -4.51 -5.95 11.72
N LYS A 110 -3.83 -7.09 11.86
CA LYS A 110 -3.10 -7.74 10.75
C LYS A 110 -4.00 -8.07 9.55
N SER A 111 -5.15 -8.68 9.83
CA SER A 111 -6.16 -9.07 8.85
C SER A 111 -6.83 -7.85 8.21
N HIS A 112 -7.03 -6.79 8.99
CA HIS A 112 -7.42 -5.48 8.50
C HIS A 112 -6.38 -4.89 7.53
N THR A 113 -5.10 -4.83 7.90
CA THR A 113 -4.02 -4.37 7.02
C THR A 113 -3.95 -5.18 5.73
N LEU A 114 -4.09 -6.52 5.81
CA LEU A 114 -4.14 -7.38 4.63
C LEU A 114 -5.34 -7.04 3.74
N SER A 115 -6.51 -6.80 4.31
CA SER A 115 -7.72 -6.41 3.57
C SER A 115 -7.53 -5.07 2.87
N CYS A 116 -6.98 -4.06 3.56
CA CYS A 116 -6.64 -2.77 2.94
C CYS A 116 -5.66 -2.92 1.77
N LEU A 117 -4.67 -3.82 1.88
CA LEU A 117 -3.76 -4.10 0.76
C LEU A 117 -4.47 -4.77 -0.41
N LEU A 118 -5.38 -5.71 -0.15
CA LEU A 118 -6.18 -6.36 -1.19
C LEU A 118 -7.14 -5.38 -1.84
N GLU A 119 -7.87 -4.55 -1.08
CA GLU A 119 -8.76 -3.52 -1.61
C GLU A 119 -8.02 -2.56 -2.54
N ASN A 120 -6.84 -2.10 -2.11
CA ASN A 120 -5.97 -1.23 -2.90
C ASN A 120 -5.44 -1.88 -4.18
N ALA A 121 -5.50 -3.21 -4.32
CA ALA A 121 -5.09 -3.93 -5.51
C ALA A 121 -6.26 -4.40 -6.40
N LEU A 122 -7.46 -4.57 -5.82
CA LEU A 122 -8.61 -5.23 -6.46
C LEU A 122 -9.74 -4.26 -6.83
N ILE A 123 -9.80 -3.04 -6.25
CA ILE A 123 -10.88 -2.07 -6.51
C ILE A 123 -10.42 -1.00 -7.51
N ALA A 124 -11.05 -0.96 -8.69
CA ALA A 124 -10.68 -0.05 -9.79
C ALA A 124 -10.90 1.44 -9.51
N SER A 125 -11.90 1.76 -8.68
CA SER A 125 -12.40 3.13 -8.50
C SER A 125 -12.51 3.48 -7.02
N SER A 126 -11.41 3.27 -6.29
CA SER A 126 -11.33 3.62 -4.87
C SER A 126 -10.87 5.08 -4.68
N PRO A 127 -11.50 5.87 -3.80
CA PRO A 127 -10.98 7.19 -3.43
C PRO A 127 -9.64 7.09 -2.68
N ALA A 128 -9.28 5.90 -2.21
CA ALA A 128 -8.01 5.62 -1.54
C ALA A 128 -6.85 5.40 -2.54
N GLY A 129 -7.05 5.48 -3.86
CA GLY A 129 -5.95 5.19 -4.78
C GLY A 129 -6.25 5.49 -6.23
N ASN A 130 -5.29 5.14 -7.09
CA ASN A 130 -5.48 5.07 -8.53
C ASN A 130 -5.17 3.63 -8.95
N VAL A 131 -6.18 2.86 -9.34
CA VAL A 131 -6.05 1.45 -9.75
C VAL A 131 -6.68 1.30 -11.12
N SER A 132 -5.95 1.70 -12.17
CA SER A 132 -6.48 1.70 -13.54
C SER A 132 -6.75 0.30 -14.09
N SER A 133 -6.12 -0.72 -13.53
CA SER A 133 -6.21 -2.12 -13.93
C SER A 133 -6.16 -3.03 -12.69
N PRO A 134 -7.30 -3.27 -12.03
CA PRO A 134 -7.38 -4.17 -10.89
C PRO A 134 -6.69 -5.52 -11.12
N LEU A 135 -6.03 -6.01 -10.08
CA LEU A 135 -5.38 -7.32 -10.10
C LEU A 135 -6.38 -8.44 -9.78
N ALA A 136 -5.93 -9.69 -9.89
CA ALA A 136 -6.59 -10.84 -9.31
C ALA A 136 -5.91 -11.22 -7.99
N GLY A 137 -6.69 -11.59 -6.98
CA GLY A 137 -6.20 -12.00 -5.66
C GLY A 137 -6.38 -13.49 -5.41
N MET A 138 -5.39 -14.12 -4.79
CA MET A 138 -5.51 -15.47 -4.22
C MET A 138 -5.11 -15.41 -2.76
N VAL A 139 -6.00 -15.86 -1.88
CA VAL A 139 -5.77 -15.92 -0.43
C VAL A 139 -5.76 -17.38 0.01
N VAL A 140 -4.62 -17.83 0.51
CA VAL A 140 -4.50 -19.14 1.15
C VAL A 140 -4.61 -18.92 2.65
N HIS A 141 -5.78 -19.20 3.20
CA HIS A 141 -6.04 -19.03 4.61
C HIS A 141 -5.79 -20.34 5.36
N HIS A 142 -4.84 -20.33 6.30
CA HIS A 142 -4.60 -21.43 7.21
C HIS A 142 -4.97 -20.98 8.62
N ASP A 143 -5.99 -21.61 9.20
CA ASP A 143 -6.37 -21.43 10.59
C ASP A 143 -6.56 -22.81 11.24
N LYS A 144 -6.41 -22.88 12.57
CA LYS A 144 -6.81 -24.02 13.39
C LYS A 144 -8.33 -24.00 13.50
N PHE A 145 -9.00 -24.14 12.37
CA PHE A 145 -10.44 -24.08 12.28
C PHE A 145 -11.02 -25.24 13.08
N THR A 146 -11.67 -24.93 14.20
CA THR A 146 -12.66 -25.83 14.79
C THR A 146 -13.99 -25.35 14.24
N SER A 147 -14.89 -26.25 13.82
CA SER A 147 -16.22 -25.90 13.30
C SER A 147 -17.09 -25.06 14.27
N PHE A 148 -16.56 -24.73 15.45
CA PHE A 148 -17.19 -23.99 16.53
C PHE A 148 -16.64 -22.56 16.71
N SER A 149 -15.49 -22.19 16.11
CA SER A 149 -14.86 -20.88 16.37
C SER A 149 -15.41 -19.72 15.55
N GLY A 150 -16.27 -19.97 14.55
CA GLY A 150 -17.06 -18.95 13.85
C GLY A 150 -16.29 -17.85 13.09
N MET A 151 -14.95 -17.86 13.10
CA MET A 151 -14.14 -16.84 12.44
C MET A 151 -13.93 -17.19 10.97
N LEU A 152 -14.74 -16.60 10.10
CA LEU A 152 -14.54 -16.66 8.65
C LEU A 152 -13.23 -15.96 8.27
N CYS A 153 -12.67 -16.33 7.12
CA CYS A 153 -11.57 -15.58 6.53
C CYS A 153 -12.03 -14.14 6.26
N GLU A 154 -11.44 -13.17 6.95
CA GLU A 154 -11.81 -11.75 6.78
C GLU A 154 -11.68 -11.28 5.32
N ALA A 155 -10.73 -11.82 4.56
CA ALA A 155 -10.58 -11.49 3.15
C ALA A 155 -11.80 -11.90 2.29
N ALA A 156 -12.64 -12.84 2.75
CA ALA A 156 -13.86 -13.19 2.04
C ALA A 156 -14.91 -12.06 2.10
N TYR A 157 -14.87 -11.19 3.10
CA TYR A 157 -15.75 -10.02 3.21
C TYR A 157 -15.50 -8.95 2.13
N LEU A 158 -14.44 -9.10 1.32
CA LEU A 158 -14.23 -8.26 0.14
C LEU A 158 -15.41 -8.31 -0.86
N CYS A 159 -16.27 -9.34 -0.78
CA CYS A 159 -17.53 -9.38 -1.52
C CYS A 159 -18.43 -8.16 -1.28
N SER A 160 -18.40 -7.58 -0.08
CA SER A 160 -19.13 -6.35 0.27
C SER A 160 -18.71 -5.12 -0.56
N SER A 161 -17.52 -5.16 -1.15
CA SER A 161 -16.99 -4.14 -2.06
C SER A 161 -17.26 -4.48 -3.54
N ASN A 162 -18.25 -5.34 -3.82
CA ASN A 162 -18.59 -5.85 -5.15
C ASN A 162 -17.44 -6.60 -5.85
N ILE A 163 -16.49 -7.13 -5.08
CA ILE A 163 -15.43 -8.00 -5.62
C ILE A 163 -15.96 -9.43 -5.70
N PRO A 164 -15.92 -10.10 -6.87
CA PRO A 164 -16.32 -11.50 -6.95
C PRO A 164 -15.40 -12.40 -6.12
N VAL A 165 -15.93 -13.00 -5.06
CA VAL A 165 -15.19 -13.92 -4.18
C VAL A 165 -15.61 -15.36 -4.45
N ARG A 166 -14.63 -16.25 -4.65
CA ARG A 166 -14.83 -17.70 -4.72
C ARG A 166 -14.08 -18.39 -3.60
N VAL A 167 -14.81 -19.03 -2.69
CA VAL A 167 -14.23 -19.80 -1.59
C VAL A 167 -14.08 -21.26 -2.03
N LEU A 168 -12.85 -21.79 -1.96
CA LEU A 168 -12.55 -23.19 -2.24
C LEU A 168 -12.22 -23.90 -0.94
N VAL A 169 -12.85 -25.06 -0.72
CA VAL A 169 -12.73 -25.83 0.53
C VAL A 169 -12.57 -27.32 0.23
N SER A 170 -12.05 -28.07 1.20
CA SER A 170 -12.00 -29.54 1.11
C SER A 170 -13.41 -30.11 0.94
N PRO A 171 -13.62 -31.13 0.07
CA PRO A 171 -14.92 -31.80 -0.07
C PRO A 171 -15.49 -32.31 1.25
N THR A 172 -14.63 -32.74 2.18
CA THR A 172 -15.01 -33.25 3.50
C THR A 172 -15.60 -32.20 4.44
N ASN A 173 -15.41 -30.90 4.16
CA ASN A 173 -15.89 -29.80 4.97
C ASN A 173 -16.87 -28.87 4.20
N TYR A 174 -17.32 -29.30 3.02
CA TYR A 174 -18.11 -28.44 2.13
C TYR A 174 -19.42 -27.96 2.77
N ALA A 175 -20.19 -28.85 3.40
CA ALA A 175 -21.49 -28.49 3.98
C ALA A 175 -21.36 -27.40 5.05
N ALA A 176 -20.45 -27.59 6.00
CA ALA A 176 -20.19 -26.62 7.07
C ALA A 176 -19.65 -25.29 6.53
N MET A 177 -18.75 -25.33 5.55
CA MET A 177 -18.20 -24.10 4.96
C MET A 177 -19.21 -23.39 4.08
N LYS A 178 -20.08 -24.11 3.38
CA LYS A 178 -21.17 -23.50 2.63
C LYS A 178 -22.09 -22.73 3.57
N GLU A 179 -22.57 -23.36 4.64
CA GLU A 179 -23.41 -22.72 5.66
C GLU A 179 -22.72 -21.49 6.28
N ALA A 180 -21.42 -21.59 6.55
CA ALA A 180 -20.66 -20.52 7.16
C ALA A 180 -20.44 -19.31 6.23
N TYR A 181 -20.22 -19.54 4.93
CA TYR A 181 -19.91 -18.48 3.95
C TYR A 181 -21.11 -18.02 3.11
N GLU A 182 -22.23 -18.75 3.08
CA GLU A 182 -23.37 -18.42 2.20
C GLU A 182 -24.10 -17.12 2.56
N ASN A 183 -23.96 -16.67 3.81
CA ASN A 183 -24.60 -15.46 4.33
C ASN A 183 -23.67 -14.24 4.37
N LEU A 184 -22.52 -14.31 3.69
CA LEU A 184 -21.67 -13.13 3.52
C LEU A 184 -22.42 -12.03 2.71
N PRO A 185 -22.17 -10.74 3.04
CA PRO A 185 -22.87 -9.61 2.45
C PRO A 185 -22.61 -9.39 0.95
#